data_AF-A0A444L131-F1
#
_entry.id   AF-A0A444L131-F1
#
_cell.length_a   1.000
_cell.length_b   1.000
_cell.length_c   1.000
_cell.angle_alpha   90.00
_cell.angle_beta   90.00
_cell.angle_gamma   90.00
#
_symmetry.space_group_name_H-M   'P 1'
#
loop_
_entity.id
_entity.type
_entity.pdbx_description
1 polymer ?
#
loop_
_entity_poly.entity_id
_entity_poly.type
_entity_poly.pdbx_seq_one_letter_code
_entity_poly.pdbx_strand_id
1 'polypeptide(L)'
;GQTTPKPGLIRVGSGGAAIEVEVWRLCADAFGRFVAAIPPPLGIGSIELDDGSVAKGFLVESVGLLGASDISSFGGWRRFRSDRVPA
;
A
#
# COMPACT_ATOMS: atom_id res chain seq x y z
N GLY A 1 17.67 -5.40 9.95
CA GLY A 1 16.65 -5.18 8.90
C GLY A 1 15.29 -5.41 9.51
N GLN A 2 14.30 -4.58 9.20
CA GLN A 2 12.99 -4.60 9.88
C GLN A 2 12.26 -5.92 9.58
N THR A 3 11.88 -6.64 10.63
CA THR A 3 11.30 -8.00 10.59
C THR A 3 9.78 -8.02 10.37
N THR A 4 9.14 -6.85 10.33
CA THR A 4 7.69 -6.74 10.16
C THR A 4 7.32 -6.80 8.67
N PRO A 5 6.42 -7.71 8.26
CA PRO A 5 5.92 -7.74 6.89
C PRO A 5 5.20 -6.43 6.55
N LYS A 6 5.32 -6.00 5.28
CA LYS A 6 4.72 -4.77 4.75
C LYS A 6 3.79 -5.11 3.58
N PRO A 7 2.58 -4.53 3.50
CA PRO A 7 1.73 -4.69 2.33
C PRO A 7 2.30 -3.89 1.15
N GLY A 8 1.97 -4.32 -0.06
CA GLY A 8 2.24 -3.60 -1.31
C GLY A 8 0.96 -3.48 -2.13
N LEU A 9 0.74 -2.31 -2.75
CA LEU A 9 -0.41 -2.06 -3.62
C LEU A 9 0.07 -1.94 -5.07
N ILE A 10 -0.62 -2.62 -5.99
CA ILE A 10 -0.39 -2.49 -7.42
C ILE A 10 -1.73 -2.26 -8.13
N ARG A 11 -1.75 -1.35 -9.12
CA ARG A 11 -2.92 -1.13 -9.96
C ARG A 11 -2.99 -2.23 -11.03
N VAL A 12 -4.15 -2.83 -11.22
CA VAL A 12 -4.43 -3.83 -12.25
C VAL A 12 -5.49 -3.33 -13.22
N GLY A 13 -5.44 -3.79 -14.47
CA GLY A 13 -6.42 -3.40 -15.49
C GLY A 13 -7.79 -4.08 -15.34
N SER A 14 -7.83 -5.24 -14.70
CA SER A 14 -9.06 -5.99 -14.40
C SER A 14 -8.83 -6.90 -13.20
N GLY A 15 -9.91 -7.33 -12.54
CA GLY A 15 -9.83 -8.26 -11.39
C GLY A 15 -9.26 -7.66 -10.10
N GLY A 16 -9.26 -6.33 -9.96
CA GLY A 16 -8.85 -5.65 -8.73
C GLY A 16 -9.91 -5.69 -7.63
N ALA A 17 -9.53 -5.26 -6.43
CA ALA A 17 -10.42 -5.08 -5.28
C ALA A 17 -10.23 -3.68 -4.67
N ALA A 18 -11.27 -3.16 -4.01
CA ALA A 18 -11.15 -1.98 -3.18
C ALA A 18 -10.35 -2.31 -1.91
N ILE A 19 -9.37 -1.47 -1.59
CA ILE A 19 -8.48 -1.66 -0.43
C ILE A 19 -8.62 -0.44 0.49
N GLU A 20 -8.87 -0.68 1.77
CA GLU A 20 -8.93 0.37 2.79
C GLU A 20 -7.59 1.11 2.90
N VAL A 21 -7.66 2.44 2.95
CA VAL A 21 -6.52 3.33 3.09
C VAL A 21 -6.77 4.41 4.13
N GLU A 22 -5.70 5.01 4.64
CA GLU A 22 -5.74 6.23 5.45
C GLU A 22 -5.12 7.37 4.65
N VAL A 23 -5.84 8.50 4.54
CA VAL A 23 -5.38 9.67 3.81
C VAL A 23 -4.82 10.70 4.79
N TRP A 24 -3.54 11.03 4.62
CA TRP A 24 -2.82 11.99 5.46
C TRP A 24 -2.45 13.23 4.65
N ARG A 25 -2.47 14.40 5.30
CA ARG A 25 -2.00 15.66 4.70
C ARG A 25 -0.61 15.99 5.22
N LEU A 26 0.32 16.25 4.31
CA LEU A 26 1.70 16.66 4.61
C LEU A 26 2.03 17.96 3.89
N CYS A 27 2.86 18.81 4.50
CA CYS A 27 3.50 19.89 3.75
C CYS A 27 4.51 19.32 2.75
N ALA A 28 4.85 20.10 1.71
CA ALA A 28 5.70 19.63 0.62
C ALA A 28 7.10 19.18 1.10
N ASP A 29 7.69 19.88 2.08
CA ASP A 29 8.99 19.52 2.64
C ASP A 29 8.93 18.22 3.47
N ALA A 30 7.85 18.02 4.25
CA ALA A 30 7.64 16.77 4.97
C ALA A 30 7.39 15.61 4.00
N PHE A 31 6.65 15.83 2.92
CA PHE A 31 6.43 14.82 1.88
C PHE A 31 7.76 14.41 1.22
N GLY A 32 8.62 15.36 0.85
CA GLY A 32 9.93 15.06 0.28
C GLY A 32 10.81 14.22 1.21
N ARG A 33 10.88 14.59 2.51
CA ARG A 33 11.61 13.81 3.52
C ARG A 33 11.01 12.42 3.72
N PHE A 34 9.69 12.31 3.73
CA PHE A 34 8.97 11.04 3.88
C PHE A 34 9.27 10.10 2.72
N VAL A 35 9.16 10.57 1.47
CA VAL A 35 9.44 9.78 0.26
C VAL A 35 10.88 9.30 0.22
N ALA A 36 11.85 10.15 0.58
CA ALA A 36 13.26 9.81 0.58
C ALA A 36 13.62 8.67 1.56
N ALA A 37 12.79 8.42 2.57
CA ALA A 37 12.99 7.37 3.56
C ALA A 37 12.34 6.02 3.19
N ILE A 38 11.62 5.94 2.07
CA ILE A 38 10.93 4.71 1.65
C ILE A 38 11.95 3.78 0.94
N PRO A 39 12.24 2.60 1.50
CA PRO A 39 13.14 1.66 0.87
C PRO A 39 12.46 0.89 -0.27
N PRO A 40 13.22 0.41 -1.27
CA PRO A 40 12.70 -0.53 -2.25
C PRO A 40 12.17 -1.81 -1.56
N PRO A 41 11.16 -2.49 -2.13
CA PRO A 41 10.53 -2.23 -3.44
C PRO A 41 9.31 -1.28 -3.38
N LEU A 42 9.18 -0.49 -2.32
CA LEU A 42 8.05 0.43 -2.17
C LEU A 42 8.36 1.78 -2.80
N GLY A 43 7.31 2.43 -3.30
CA GLY A 43 7.38 3.79 -3.83
C GLY A 43 6.08 4.55 -3.61
N ILE A 44 6.06 5.82 -4.01
CA ILE A 44 4.83 6.64 -4.02
C ILE A 44 4.39 6.90 -5.46
N GLY A 45 3.14 6.56 -5.75
CA GLY A 45 2.47 6.91 -7.00
C GLY A 45 1.13 7.57 -6.75
N SER A 46 0.28 7.59 -7.77
CA SER A 46 -1.09 8.09 -7.68
C SER A 46 -2.07 6.92 -7.52
N ILE A 47 -2.93 7.00 -6.50
CA ILE A 47 -4.04 6.07 -6.26
C ILE A 47 -5.36 6.80 -6.49
N GLU A 48 -6.39 6.05 -6.87
CA GLU A 48 -7.75 6.53 -7.02
C GLU A 48 -8.56 6.05 -5.82
N LEU A 49 -9.33 6.95 -5.22
CA LEU A 49 -10.21 6.66 -4.10
C LEU A 49 -11.62 6.33 -4.61
N ASP A 50 -12.44 5.74 -3.75
CA ASP A 50 -13.81 5.32 -4.07
C ASP A 50 -14.73 6.50 -4.43
N ASP A 51 -14.45 7.68 -3.92
CA ASP A 51 -15.11 8.95 -4.27
C ASP A 51 -14.65 9.53 -5.63
N GLY A 52 -13.75 8.85 -6.35
CA GLY A 52 -13.19 9.28 -7.63
C GLY A 52 -12.07 10.30 -7.52
N SER A 53 -11.69 10.73 -6.32
CA SER A 53 -10.54 11.61 -6.12
C SER A 53 -9.22 10.86 -6.27
N VAL A 54 -8.13 11.61 -6.45
CA VAL A 54 -6.77 11.06 -6.61
C VAL A 54 -5.89 11.54 -5.47
N ALA A 55 -5.15 10.60 -4.86
CA ALA A 55 -4.20 10.88 -3.79
C ALA A 55 -2.81 10.29 -4.10
N LYS A 56 -1.79 10.75 -3.37
CA LYS A 56 -0.48 10.09 -3.35
C LYS A 56 -0.54 8.92 -2.37
N GLY A 57 -0.15 7.73 -2.83
CA GLY A 57 -0.24 6.51 -2.05
C GLY A 57 0.95 5.58 -2.28
N PHE A 58 1.17 4.66 -1.33
CA PHE A 58 2.16 3.61 -1.45
C PHE A 58 1.80 2.67 -2.59
N LEU A 59 2.79 2.39 -3.44
CA LEU A 59 2.76 1.35 -4.44
C LEU A 59 3.94 0.40 -4.24
N VAL A 60 3.87 -0.77 -4.85
CA VAL A 60 4.97 -1.73 -4.90
C VAL A 60 5.42 -1.91 -6.35
N GLU A 61 6.74 -1.96 -6.56
CA GLU A 61 7.31 -2.38 -7.83
C GLU A 61 6.92 -3.83 -8.13
N SER A 62 6.75 -4.18 -9.41
CA SER A 62 6.33 -5.53 -9.82
C SER A 62 7.27 -6.63 -9.30
N VAL A 63 8.57 -6.35 -9.18
CA VAL A 63 9.56 -7.27 -8.60
C VAL A 63 9.25 -7.62 -7.14
N GLY A 64 8.65 -6.71 -6.38
CA GLY A 64 8.27 -6.92 -4.98
C GLY A 64 7.09 -7.88 -4.81
N LEU A 65 6.39 -8.23 -5.90
CA LEU A 65 5.27 -9.18 -5.89
C LEU A 65 5.72 -10.63 -6.10
N LEU A 66 6.97 -10.86 -6.51
CA LEU A 66 7.49 -12.21 -6.71
C LEU A 66 7.50 -12.98 -5.37
N GLY A 67 6.68 -14.03 -5.27
CA GLY A 67 6.52 -14.82 -4.05
C GLY A 67 5.67 -14.14 -2.96
N ALA A 68 5.11 -12.96 -3.23
CA ALA A 68 4.16 -12.32 -2.32
C ALA A 68 2.81 -13.07 -2.33
N SER A 69 2.14 -13.10 -1.19
CA SER A 69 0.76 -13.59 -1.11
C SER A 69 -0.21 -12.51 -1.55
N ASP A 70 -1.17 -12.86 -2.41
CA ASP A 70 -2.31 -11.98 -2.66
C ASP A 70 -3.23 -11.95 -1.43
N ILE A 71 -3.49 -10.75 -0.92
CA ILE A 71 -4.33 -10.50 0.25
C ILE A 71 -5.52 -9.59 -0.09
N SER A 72 -5.82 -9.38 -1.37
CA SER A 72 -6.84 -8.44 -1.84
C SER A 72 -8.23 -8.78 -1.30
N SER A 73 -8.54 -10.07 -1.11
CA SER A 73 -9.81 -10.54 -0.54
C SER A 73 -10.06 -10.10 0.90
N PHE A 74 -9.01 -9.70 1.63
CA PHE A 74 -9.14 -9.16 2.98
C PHE A 74 -9.55 -7.68 2.97
N GLY A 75 -9.54 -7.01 1.82
CA GLY A 75 -9.93 -5.60 1.69
C GLY A 75 -9.02 -4.59 2.42
N GLY A 76 -7.94 -5.03 3.07
CA GLY A 76 -7.08 -4.15 3.83
C GLY A 76 -6.06 -4.87 4.71
N TRP A 77 -4.97 -4.17 5.03
CA TRP A 77 -3.86 -4.71 5.83
C TRP A 77 -4.26 -5.03 7.27
N ARG A 78 -5.08 -4.18 7.90
CA ARG A 78 -5.52 -4.36 9.30
C ARG A 78 -6.37 -5.63 9.44
N ARG A 79 -7.29 -5.87 8.49
CA ARG A 79 -8.13 -7.07 8.47
C ARG A 79 -7.29 -8.34 8.27
N PHE A 80 -6.42 -8.35 7.27
CA PHE A 80 -5.49 -9.46 7.05
C PHE A 80 -4.65 -9.81 8.28
N ARG A 81 -4.13 -8.79 8.99
CA ARG A 81 -3.35 -9.02 10.21
C ARG A 81 -4.18 -9.58 11.35
N SER A 82 -5.43 -9.14 11.49
CA SER A 82 -6.33 -9.64 12.54
C SER A 82 -6.71 -11.09 12.30
N ASP A 83 -6.93 -11.48 11.03
CA ASP A 83 -7.28 -12.85 10.66
C ASP A 83 -6.08 -13.82 10.77
N ARG A 84 -4.84 -13.32 10.73
CA ARG A 84 -3.60 -14.12 10.85
C ARG A 84 -3.07 -14.29 12.26
N VAL A 85 -3.51 -13.47 13.21
CA VAL A 85 -3.11 -13.60 14.62
C VAL A 85 -4.19 -14.43 15.33
N PRO A 86 -3.89 -15.63 15.85
CA PRO A 86 -4.83 -16.31 16.71
C PRO A 86 -5.11 -15.43 17.93
N ALA A 87 -6.38 -15.28 18.28
CA ALA A 87 -6.85 -14.49 19.42
C ALA A 87 -6.12 -14.84 20.73
#